data_AF-A0A5N6JNX6-F1
#
_entry.id   AF-A0A5N6JNX6-F1
#
_cell.length_a   1.000
_cell.length_b   1.000
_cell.length_c   1.000
_cell.angle_alpha   90.00
_cell.angle_beta   90.00
_cell.angle_gamma   90.00
#
_symmetry.space_group_name_H-M   'P 1'
#
loop_
_entity.id
_entity.type
_entity.pdbx_description
1 polymer ?
#
loop_
_entity_poly.entity_id
_entity_poly.type
_entity_poly.pdbx_seq_one_letter_code
_entity_poly.pdbx_strand_id
1 'polypeptide(L)'
;MSSSTSTATPKPTPKTAVPAVSKSEPVKEKSPVAAVPVVVSPPPPPPPAPKIEEHDVDERSDDGSVGPPDLGDNIDAATFEQILEMDDDEDDREFSRSIVFGFFEQAEQTFTKMDDALKEGDLATLSSLGHFLKGSSATLGLTKVKDSCEKIQHYGQKKDEAGTADEPDEKKCLARIKETLASVKEEYEEVEKVLKKFYAT
;
A
#
# COMPACT_ATOMS: atom_id res chain seq x y z
N MET A 1 35.08 89.09 -11.37
CA MET A 1 35.32 88.25 -12.56
C MET A 1 36.24 87.10 -12.14
N SER A 2 35.77 85.87 -12.35
CA SER A 2 36.48 84.57 -12.47
C SER A 2 37.70 84.30 -11.58
N SER A 3 37.58 83.43 -10.56
CA SER A 3 37.74 81.95 -10.61
C SER A 3 39.19 81.46 -10.71
N SER A 4 39.67 80.72 -9.71
CA SER A 4 40.28 79.38 -9.90
C SER A 4 40.61 78.70 -8.58
N THR A 5 40.51 77.37 -8.64
CA THR A 5 40.29 76.39 -7.57
C THR A 5 41.53 75.48 -7.41
N SER A 6 41.84 74.99 -6.21
CA SER A 6 42.40 73.64 -5.96
C SER A 6 42.59 73.39 -4.45
N THR A 7 41.81 72.50 -3.79
CA THR A 7 42.11 71.07 -3.44
C THR A 7 43.46 70.84 -2.75
N ALA A 8 43.66 70.06 -1.69
CA ALA A 8 42.89 69.18 -0.79
C ALA A 8 43.83 68.90 0.43
N THR A 9 43.38 68.68 1.68
CA THR A 9 43.12 67.34 2.28
C THR A 9 42.68 67.49 3.77
N PRO A 10 41.97 66.50 4.36
CA PRO A 10 41.25 66.66 5.63
C PRO A 10 41.97 66.13 6.88
N LYS A 11 41.61 66.72 8.03
CA LYS A 11 41.98 66.40 9.42
C LYS A 11 40.91 65.48 10.06
N PRO A 12 41.24 64.59 11.03
CA PRO A 12 40.30 63.61 11.56
C PRO A 12 39.52 64.10 12.79
N THR A 13 38.23 63.77 12.87
CA THR A 13 37.38 63.75 14.09
C THR A 13 36.15 62.84 13.82
N PRO A 14 35.24 62.59 14.79
CA PRO A 14 35.36 61.63 15.87
C PRO A 14 34.21 60.59 15.89
N LYS A 15 34.30 59.66 16.86
CA LYS A 15 33.39 58.54 17.15
C LYS A 15 31.89 58.91 17.13
N THR A 16 31.09 58.10 16.44
CA THR A 16 29.64 58.01 16.64
C THR A 16 29.26 56.57 16.94
N ALA A 17 28.43 56.43 17.97
CA ALA A 17 27.89 55.20 18.53
C ALA A 17 26.97 54.47 17.54
N VAL A 18 26.98 53.14 17.61
CA VAL A 18 25.91 52.27 17.10
C VAL A 18 25.49 51.29 18.21
N PRO A 19 24.21 50.85 18.23
CA PRO A 19 23.55 50.33 19.42
C PRO A 19 23.67 48.82 19.58
N ALA A 20 23.25 48.37 20.77
CA ALA A 20 23.28 47.02 21.30
C ALA A 20 22.72 45.95 20.35
N VAL A 21 23.52 44.91 20.12
CA VAL A 21 23.06 43.58 19.70
C VAL A 21 22.40 42.91 20.90
N SER A 22 21.09 42.73 20.83
CA SER A 22 20.35 41.84 21.72
C SER A 22 20.82 40.41 21.46
N LYS A 23 21.42 39.81 22.49
CA LYS A 23 21.64 38.36 22.57
C LYS A 23 20.28 37.68 22.73
N SER A 24 19.96 36.77 21.83
CA SER A 24 18.94 35.75 22.06
C SER A 24 19.67 34.42 22.30
N GLU A 25 19.67 34.00 23.56
CA GLU A 25 20.09 32.69 24.04
C GLU A 25 19.09 31.58 23.62
N PRO A 26 19.48 30.30 23.70
CA PRO A 26 18.88 29.21 22.93
C PRO A 26 17.54 28.74 23.53
N VAL A 27 16.56 28.51 22.64
CA VAL A 27 15.30 27.87 23.00
C VAL A 27 15.57 26.39 23.30
N LYS A 28 15.31 26.00 24.56
CA LYS A 28 15.34 24.62 25.04
C LYS A 28 14.43 23.73 24.20
N GLU A 29 15.06 22.77 23.54
CA GLU A 29 14.46 21.54 23.02
C GLU A 29 13.72 20.81 24.16
N LYS A 30 12.40 20.64 24.00
CA LYS A 30 11.61 19.71 24.80
C LYS A 30 11.37 18.47 23.94
N SER A 31 11.74 17.34 24.53
CA SER A 31 11.74 15.96 24.06
C SER A 31 10.51 15.52 23.26
N PRO A 32 10.69 14.47 22.43
CA PRO A 32 9.69 14.00 21.47
C PRO A 32 8.46 13.39 22.15
N VAL A 33 7.31 13.61 21.52
CA VAL A 33 6.04 12.95 21.82
C VAL A 33 6.22 11.45 21.57
N ALA A 34 5.99 10.65 22.60
CA ALA A 34 6.01 9.20 22.54
C ALA A 34 5.04 8.70 21.46
N ALA A 35 5.58 7.96 20.48
CA ALA A 35 4.79 7.16 19.56
C ALA A 35 4.03 6.10 20.38
N VAL A 36 2.71 6.21 20.40
CA VAL A 36 1.84 5.14 20.89
C VAL A 36 1.93 3.98 19.89
N PRO A 37 2.21 2.74 20.31
CA PRO A 37 2.17 1.60 19.41
C PRO A 37 0.70 1.33 19.08
N VAL A 38 0.33 1.52 17.82
CA VAL A 38 -0.93 0.99 17.29
C VAL A 38 -0.74 -0.52 17.20
N VAL A 39 -1.18 -1.23 18.24
CA VAL A 39 -1.36 -2.68 18.22
C VAL A 39 -2.51 -2.98 17.27
N VAL A 40 -2.20 -3.14 15.98
CA VAL A 40 -3.05 -3.88 15.05
C VAL A 40 -2.92 -5.34 15.45
N SER A 41 -3.95 -5.88 16.12
CA SER A 41 -4.04 -7.31 16.38
C SER A 41 -3.99 -8.07 15.06
N PRO A 42 -3.18 -9.13 14.94
CA PRO A 42 -3.21 -9.99 13.77
C PRO A 42 -4.60 -10.66 13.65
N PRO A 43 -5.08 -10.93 12.43
CA PRO A 43 -6.30 -11.71 12.24
C PRO A 43 -6.15 -13.09 12.90
N PRO A 44 -7.23 -13.67 13.45
CA PRO A 44 -7.18 -14.98 14.07
C PRO A 44 -6.72 -16.05 13.06
N PRO A 45 -5.95 -17.06 13.49
CA PRO A 45 -5.58 -18.16 12.62
C PRO A 45 -6.82 -18.92 12.14
N PRO A 46 -6.80 -19.50 10.93
CA PRO A 46 -7.92 -20.28 10.41
C PRO A 46 -8.22 -21.48 11.33
N PRO A 47 -9.50 -21.88 11.45
CA PRO A 47 -9.88 -23.01 12.27
C PRO A 47 -9.21 -24.30 11.77
N PRO A 48 -8.87 -25.24 12.67
CA PRO A 48 -8.28 -26.52 12.28
C PRO A 48 -9.27 -27.33 11.43
N ALA A 49 -8.78 -27.89 10.33
CA ALA A 49 -9.56 -28.69 9.39
C ALA A 49 -10.31 -29.83 10.11
N PRO A 50 -11.62 -30.04 9.83
CA PRO A 50 -12.38 -31.12 10.42
C PRO A 50 -11.88 -32.47 9.88
N LYS A 51 -11.76 -33.45 10.78
CA LYS A 51 -11.50 -34.85 10.45
C LYS A 51 -12.73 -35.42 9.76
N ILE A 52 -12.55 -35.90 8.53
CA ILE A 52 -13.57 -36.56 7.72
C ILE A 52 -13.90 -37.90 8.40
N GLU A 53 -15.08 -38.00 9.00
CA GLU A 53 -15.74 -39.28 9.28
C GLU A 53 -16.67 -39.57 8.11
N GLU A 54 -16.46 -40.74 7.49
CA GLU A 54 -17.23 -41.20 6.34
C GLU A 54 -18.67 -41.50 6.74
N HIS A 55 -19.63 -40.93 6.02
CA HIS A 55 -21.01 -41.42 6.04
C HIS A 55 -21.58 -41.48 4.62
N ASP A 56 -22.13 -42.66 4.34
CA ASP A 56 -22.64 -43.17 3.09
C ASP A 56 -23.75 -42.35 2.42
N VAL A 57 -23.78 -42.57 1.11
CA VAL A 57 -24.64 -42.12 0.01
C VAL A 57 -26.15 -42.04 0.27
N ASP A 58 -26.80 -41.03 -0.31
CA ASP A 58 -28.05 -41.22 -1.05
C ASP A 58 -28.17 -40.20 -2.20
N GLU A 59 -28.68 -40.69 -3.32
CA GLU A 59 -28.55 -40.15 -4.66
C GLU A 59 -29.86 -39.44 -5.02
N ARG A 60 -29.83 -38.12 -5.28
CA ARG A 60 -30.93 -37.46 -5.99
C ARG A 60 -30.50 -36.23 -6.77
N SER A 61 -30.66 -36.39 -8.09
CA SER A 61 -30.69 -35.43 -9.19
C SER A 61 -31.12 -34.00 -8.84
N ASP A 62 -30.37 -33.01 -9.32
CA ASP A 62 -30.74 -32.22 -10.50
C ASP A 62 -29.53 -31.43 -11.01
N ASP A 63 -29.37 -31.41 -12.33
CA ASP A 63 -28.28 -30.81 -13.09
C ASP A 63 -28.39 -29.28 -13.04
N GLY A 64 -27.77 -28.69 -12.02
CA GLY A 64 -27.66 -27.24 -11.82
C GLY A 64 -26.21 -26.77 -11.78
N SER A 65 -25.27 -27.47 -12.42
CA SER A 65 -23.91 -26.96 -12.57
C SER A 65 -23.93 -25.77 -13.52
N VAL A 66 -24.32 -24.62 -12.97
CA VAL A 66 -23.91 -23.32 -13.50
C VAL A 66 -22.40 -23.43 -13.66
N GLY A 67 -21.94 -23.37 -14.92
CA GLY A 67 -20.51 -23.43 -15.21
C GLY A 67 -19.76 -22.39 -14.36
N PRO A 68 -18.45 -22.59 -14.15
CA PRO A 68 -17.65 -21.71 -13.30
C PRO A 68 -17.93 -20.25 -13.70
N PRO A 69 -18.13 -19.36 -12.71
CA PRO A 69 -18.43 -17.97 -13.01
C PRO A 69 -17.36 -17.41 -13.94
N ASP A 70 -17.79 -16.68 -14.99
CA ASP A 70 -16.89 -16.06 -15.96
C ASP A 70 -16.19 -14.86 -15.31
N LEU A 71 -15.21 -15.17 -14.44
CA LEU A 71 -14.43 -14.24 -13.62
C LEU A 71 -13.15 -13.76 -14.34
N GLY A 72 -12.88 -14.28 -15.53
CA GLY A 72 -11.70 -13.98 -16.35
C GLY A 72 -10.39 -14.51 -15.77
N ASP A 73 -9.27 -14.17 -16.44
CA ASP A 73 -7.93 -14.72 -16.11
C ASP A 73 -7.27 -14.07 -14.86
N ASN A 74 -7.87 -13.02 -14.31
CA ASN A 74 -7.32 -12.25 -13.18
C ASN A 74 -7.69 -12.83 -11.81
N ILE A 75 -8.65 -13.75 -11.78
CA ILE A 75 -9.22 -14.33 -10.57
C ILE A 75 -9.08 -15.85 -10.69
N ASP A 76 -8.42 -16.47 -9.72
CA ASP A 76 -8.36 -17.92 -9.62
C ASP A 76 -9.74 -18.46 -9.21
N ALA A 77 -10.49 -18.97 -10.19
CA ALA A 77 -11.85 -19.44 -10.01
C ALA A 77 -11.95 -20.50 -8.90
N ALA A 78 -10.98 -21.42 -8.80
CA ALA A 78 -10.99 -22.46 -7.78
C ALA A 78 -10.88 -21.90 -6.35
N THR A 79 -10.01 -20.91 -6.12
CA THR A 79 -9.93 -20.23 -4.83
C THR A 79 -11.20 -19.43 -4.55
N PHE A 80 -11.75 -18.75 -5.55
CA PHE A 80 -12.94 -17.92 -5.37
C PHE A 80 -14.20 -18.76 -5.15
N GLU A 81 -14.35 -19.89 -5.82
CA GLU A 81 -15.44 -20.86 -5.63
C GLU A 81 -15.50 -21.37 -4.19
N GLN A 82 -14.35 -21.65 -3.56
CA GLN A 82 -14.30 -22.03 -2.14
C GLN A 82 -14.89 -20.95 -1.21
N ILE A 83 -14.78 -19.67 -1.59
CA ILE A 83 -15.35 -18.57 -0.82
C ILE A 83 -16.86 -18.50 -1.05
N LEU A 84 -17.33 -18.78 -2.27
CA LEU A 84 -18.76 -18.85 -2.60
C LEU A 84 -19.45 -20.03 -1.91
N GLU A 85 -18.77 -21.18 -1.78
CA GLU A 85 -19.27 -22.35 -1.05
C GLU A 85 -19.48 -22.08 0.46
N MET A 86 -18.95 -20.98 0.98
CA MET A 86 -19.17 -20.55 2.36
C MET A 86 -20.42 -19.67 2.53
N ASP A 87 -21.07 -19.24 1.46
CA ASP A 87 -22.34 -18.53 1.55
C ASP A 87 -23.49 -19.49 1.88
N ASP A 88 -24.35 -19.11 2.83
CA ASP A 88 -25.54 -19.90 3.21
C ASP A 88 -26.63 -19.85 2.13
N ASP A 89 -26.65 -18.78 1.31
CA ASP A 89 -27.63 -18.53 0.25
C ASP A 89 -26.92 -17.98 -1.00
N GLU A 90 -27.13 -18.64 -2.15
CA GLU A 90 -26.51 -18.31 -3.43
C GLU A 90 -27.03 -17.00 -4.05
N ASP A 91 -28.18 -16.49 -3.63
CA ASP A 91 -28.76 -15.24 -4.12
C ASP A 91 -28.25 -14.05 -3.30
N ASP A 92 -28.18 -14.18 -1.97
CA ASP A 92 -27.76 -13.09 -1.08
C ASP A 92 -26.24 -12.94 -0.99
N ARG A 93 -25.50 -14.05 -1.01
CA ARG A 93 -24.03 -14.14 -0.96
C ARG A 93 -23.38 -13.21 0.07
N GLU A 94 -23.99 -13.07 1.24
CA GLU A 94 -23.63 -12.05 2.23
C GLU A 94 -22.17 -12.19 2.69
N PHE A 95 -21.71 -13.43 2.91
CA PHE A 95 -20.36 -13.69 3.40
C PHE A 95 -19.34 -13.33 2.32
N SER A 96 -19.42 -13.91 1.13
CA SER A 96 -18.43 -13.65 0.08
C SER A 96 -18.43 -12.18 -0.36
N ARG A 97 -19.62 -11.55 -0.43
CA ARG A 97 -19.77 -10.12 -0.69
C ARG A 97 -19.07 -9.29 0.39
N SER A 98 -19.25 -9.60 1.67
CA SER A 98 -18.62 -8.83 2.76
C SER A 98 -17.09 -8.85 2.67
N ILE A 99 -16.49 -10.00 2.33
CA ILE A 99 -15.03 -10.15 2.21
C ILE A 99 -14.52 -9.40 0.98
N VAL A 100 -15.21 -9.50 -0.16
CA VAL A 100 -14.81 -8.83 -1.41
C VAL A 100 -14.88 -7.30 -1.28
N PHE A 101 -15.99 -6.76 -0.78
CA PHE A 101 -16.12 -5.32 -0.61
C PHE A 101 -15.20 -4.78 0.50
N GLY A 102 -14.96 -5.56 1.56
CA GLY A 102 -13.95 -5.23 2.58
C GLY A 102 -12.53 -5.19 2.00
N PHE A 103 -12.21 -6.06 1.05
CA PHE A 103 -10.94 -6.01 0.33
C PHE A 103 -10.80 -4.75 -0.53
N PHE A 104 -11.84 -4.30 -1.23
CA PHE A 104 -11.80 -3.06 -2.03
C PHE A 104 -11.41 -1.85 -1.18
N GLU A 105 -12.09 -1.67 -0.04
CA GLU A 105 -11.77 -0.59 0.89
C GLU A 105 -10.33 -0.69 1.41
N GLN A 106 -9.87 -1.91 1.73
CA GLN A 106 -8.51 -2.16 2.19
C GLN A 106 -7.47 -1.85 1.11
N ALA A 107 -7.73 -2.23 -0.14
CA ALA A 107 -6.85 -2.01 -1.28
C ALA A 107 -6.69 -0.50 -1.56
N GLU A 108 -7.79 0.25 -1.66
CA GLU A 108 -7.76 1.70 -1.91
C GLU A 108 -7.00 2.46 -0.81
N GLN A 109 -7.24 2.11 0.45
CA GLN A 109 -6.51 2.69 1.58
C GLN A 109 -5.01 2.34 1.52
N THR A 110 -4.68 1.11 1.13
CA THR A 110 -3.29 0.66 1.04
C THR A 110 -2.56 1.34 -0.11
N PHE A 111 -3.19 1.49 -1.28
CA PHE A 111 -2.63 2.22 -2.41
C PHE A 111 -2.34 3.68 -2.08
N THR A 112 -3.24 4.34 -1.34
CA THR A 112 -3.01 5.71 -0.87
C THR A 112 -1.76 5.79 0.02
N LYS A 113 -1.60 4.86 0.97
CA LYS A 113 -0.41 4.79 1.83
C LYS A 113 0.86 4.48 1.04
N MET A 114 0.77 3.62 0.01
CA MET A 114 1.90 3.32 -0.87
C MET A 114 2.33 4.55 -1.68
N ASP A 115 1.39 5.34 -2.20
CA ASP A 115 1.71 6.59 -2.90
C ASP A 115 2.43 7.59 -1.98
N ASP A 116 2.03 7.68 -0.72
CA ASP A 116 2.67 8.56 0.27
C ASP A 116 4.07 8.06 0.65
N ALA A 117 4.21 6.76 0.94
CA ALA A 117 5.51 6.15 1.21
C ALA A 117 6.47 6.27 0.01
N LEU A 118 5.96 6.22 -1.23
CA LEU A 118 6.75 6.47 -2.44
C LEU A 118 7.27 7.91 -2.53
N LYS A 119 6.47 8.90 -2.13
CA LYS A 119 6.91 10.32 -2.09
C LYS A 119 8.00 10.52 -1.05
N GLU A 120 7.91 9.81 0.07
CA GLU A 120 8.87 9.85 1.17
C GLU A 120 10.13 9.00 0.90
N GLY A 121 10.06 8.08 -0.06
CA GLY A 121 11.13 7.13 -0.37
C GLY A 121 11.28 6.02 0.68
N ASP A 122 10.23 5.73 1.44
CA ASP A 122 10.25 4.75 2.52
C ASP A 122 10.06 3.30 2.01
N LEU A 123 11.17 2.69 1.63
CA LEU A 123 11.22 1.30 1.15
C LEU A 123 10.71 0.28 2.18
N ALA A 124 10.90 0.53 3.48
CA ALA A 124 10.47 -0.39 4.54
C ALA A 124 8.94 -0.41 4.65
N THR A 125 8.32 0.77 4.65
CA THR A 125 6.86 0.90 4.64
C THR A 125 6.28 0.33 3.35
N LEU A 126 6.88 0.59 2.19
CA LEU A 126 6.44 0.00 0.91
C LEU A 126 6.48 -1.52 0.93
N SER A 127 7.54 -2.11 1.51
CA SER A 127 7.64 -3.56 1.65
C SER A 127 6.53 -4.14 2.53
N SER A 128 6.28 -3.50 3.68
CA SER A 128 5.23 -3.91 4.63
C SER A 128 3.83 -3.83 4.01
N LEU A 129 3.53 -2.73 3.30
CA LEU A 129 2.25 -2.55 2.61
C LEU A 129 2.08 -3.56 1.46
N GLY A 130 3.16 -3.83 0.70
CA GLY A 130 3.17 -4.87 -0.34
C GLY A 130 2.88 -6.26 0.23
N HIS A 131 3.53 -6.62 1.34
CA HIS A 131 3.27 -7.88 2.03
C HIS A 131 1.82 -7.99 2.53
N PHE A 132 1.29 -6.91 3.12
CA PHE A 132 -0.06 -6.86 3.64
C PHE A 132 -1.11 -7.07 2.53
N LEU A 133 -1.02 -6.31 1.43
CA LEU A 133 -1.99 -6.40 0.34
C LEU A 133 -1.84 -7.70 -0.47
N LYS A 134 -0.62 -8.25 -0.56
CA LYS A 134 -0.38 -9.61 -1.11
C LYS A 134 -1.21 -10.65 -0.36
N GLY A 135 -1.19 -10.60 0.98
CA GLY A 135 -1.90 -11.57 1.82
C GLY A 135 -3.41 -11.54 1.59
N SER A 136 -4.02 -10.37 1.59
CA SER A 136 -5.46 -10.24 1.38
C SER A 136 -5.88 -10.54 -0.07
N SER A 137 -5.07 -10.17 -1.06
CA SER A 137 -5.32 -10.51 -2.47
C SER A 137 -5.27 -12.02 -2.73
N ALA A 138 -4.36 -12.73 -2.05
CA ALA A 138 -4.22 -14.18 -2.17
C ALA A 138 -5.46 -14.92 -1.66
N THR A 139 -6.08 -14.46 -0.56
CA THR A 139 -7.30 -15.05 0.00
C THR A 139 -8.45 -15.06 -1.00
N LEU A 140 -8.54 -14.04 -1.86
CA LEU A 140 -9.59 -13.89 -2.87
C LEU A 140 -9.21 -14.48 -4.24
N GLY A 141 -8.04 -15.11 -4.37
CA GLY A 141 -7.58 -15.65 -5.65
C GLY A 141 -7.15 -14.58 -6.67
N LEU A 142 -6.86 -13.35 -6.25
CA LEU A 142 -6.50 -12.24 -7.16
C LEU A 142 -5.04 -12.33 -7.59
N THR A 143 -4.74 -13.24 -8.52
CA THR A 143 -3.38 -13.69 -8.84
C THR A 143 -2.45 -12.58 -9.28
N LYS A 144 -2.87 -11.74 -10.24
CA LYS A 144 -2.04 -10.63 -10.72
C LYS A 144 -1.76 -9.58 -9.65
N VAL A 145 -2.81 -9.18 -8.92
CA VAL A 145 -2.68 -8.22 -7.80
C VAL A 145 -1.72 -8.75 -6.74
N LYS A 146 -1.85 -10.04 -6.38
CA LYS A 146 -0.94 -10.73 -5.46
C LYS A 146 0.51 -10.66 -5.95
N ASP A 147 0.75 -11.02 -7.21
CA ASP A 147 2.11 -11.09 -7.77
C ASP A 147 2.76 -9.71 -7.87
N SER A 148 2.01 -8.69 -8.27
CA SER A 148 2.49 -7.30 -8.28
C SER A 148 2.78 -6.79 -6.86
N CYS A 149 1.96 -7.13 -5.87
CA CYS A 149 2.23 -6.80 -4.46
C CYS A 149 3.50 -7.50 -3.93
N GLU A 150 3.76 -8.73 -4.35
CA GLU A 150 5.00 -9.46 -4.03
C GLU A 150 6.24 -8.78 -4.62
N LYS A 151 6.15 -8.28 -5.86
CA LYS A 151 7.23 -7.49 -6.46
C LYS A 151 7.50 -6.21 -5.67
N ILE A 152 6.47 -5.48 -5.26
CA ILE A 152 6.60 -4.29 -4.39
C ILE A 152 7.29 -4.67 -3.07
N GLN A 153 6.88 -5.80 -2.46
CA GLN A 153 7.52 -6.32 -1.26
C GLN A 153 9.03 -6.55 -1.46
N HIS A 154 9.42 -7.22 -2.55
CA HIS A 154 10.81 -7.53 -2.86
C HIS A 154 11.65 -6.28 -3.11
N TYR A 155 11.17 -5.35 -3.95
CA TYR A 155 11.88 -4.09 -4.20
C TYR A 155 12.03 -3.26 -2.92
N GLY A 156 11.02 -3.24 -2.05
CA GLY A 156 11.10 -2.59 -0.74
C GLY A 156 12.15 -3.23 0.19
N GLN A 157 12.47 -4.51 -0.01
CA GLN A 157 13.57 -5.20 0.69
C GLN A 157 14.93 -5.01 0.01
N LYS A 158 15.02 -4.15 -1.01
CA LYS A 158 16.22 -3.98 -1.84
C LYS A 158 16.63 -5.28 -2.52
N LYS A 159 15.66 -5.97 -3.10
CA LYS A 159 15.87 -7.19 -3.89
C LYS A 159 15.39 -6.98 -5.33
N ASP A 160 15.81 -7.89 -6.20
CA ASP A 160 15.29 -8.01 -7.55
C ASP A 160 13.82 -8.46 -7.59
N GLU A 161 13.23 -8.48 -8.78
CA GLU A 161 11.81 -8.85 -8.99
C GLU A 161 11.46 -10.22 -8.39
N ALA A 162 12.38 -11.19 -8.52
CA ALA A 162 12.21 -12.55 -8.03
C ALA A 162 12.47 -12.68 -6.51
N GLY A 163 12.97 -11.65 -5.84
CA GLY A 163 13.33 -11.70 -4.42
C GLY A 163 14.56 -12.56 -4.12
N THR A 164 15.40 -12.82 -5.13
CA THR A 164 16.55 -13.73 -5.06
C THR A 164 17.89 -13.03 -4.91
N ALA A 165 18.07 -11.91 -5.61
CA ALA A 165 19.32 -11.15 -5.61
C ALA A 165 19.11 -9.79 -4.95
N ASP A 166 20.16 -9.28 -4.29
CA ASP A 166 20.13 -7.93 -3.73
C ASP A 166 20.22 -6.86 -4.84
N GLU A 167 19.45 -5.79 -4.68
CA GLU A 167 19.46 -4.58 -5.50
C GLU A 167 19.84 -3.38 -4.61
N PRO A 168 21.14 -3.04 -4.51
CA PRO A 168 21.61 -1.99 -3.60
C PRO A 168 21.23 -0.58 -4.05
N ASP A 169 20.81 -0.37 -5.31
CA ASP A 169 20.36 0.94 -5.80
C ASP A 169 18.92 1.23 -5.36
N GLU A 170 18.78 2.03 -4.30
CA GLU A 170 17.49 2.47 -3.78
C GLU A 170 16.66 3.24 -4.82
N LYS A 171 17.29 4.03 -5.70
CA LYS A 171 16.55 4.79 -6.72
C LYS A 171 15.96 3.85 -7.75
N LYS A 172 16.68 2.80 -8.11
CA LYS A 172 16.19 1.75 -8.98
C LYS A 172 15.03 0.98 -8.33
N CYS A 173 15.13 0.65 -7.04
CA CYS A 173 14.03 0.04 -6.29
C CYS A 173 12.77 0.92 -6.29
N LEU A 174 12.90 2.21 -5.96
CA LEU A 174 11.79 3.16 -5.95
C LEU A 174 11.15 3.33 -7.34
N ALA A 175 11.96 3.39 -8.40
CA ALA A 175 11.46 3.48 -9.77
C ALA A 175 10.64 2.22 -10.14
N ARG A 176 11.14 1.03 -9.80
CA ARG A 176 10.43 -0.23 -10.04
C ARG A 176 9.15 -0.36 -9.21
N ILE A 177 9.16 0.08 -7.95
CA ILE A 177 7.95 0.12 -7.14
C ILE A 177 6.92 1.05 -7.75
N LYS A 178 7.32 2.23 -8.25
CA LYS A 178 6.41 3.17 -8.90
C LYS A 178 5.74 2.58 -10.15
N GLU A 179 6.50 1.91 -11.00
CA GLU A 179 5.98 1.21 -12.19
C GLU A 179 5.03 0.07 -11.80
N THR A 180 5.42 -0.72 -10.80
CA THR A 180 4.61 -1.84 -10.31
C THR A 180 3.33 -1.36 -9.61
N LEU A 181 3.39 -0.24 -8.89
CA LEU A 181 2.21 0.36 -8.24
C LEU A 181 1.19 0.89 -9.26
N ALA A 182 1.65 1.38 -10.41
CA ALA A 182 0.73 1.70 -11.50
C ALA A 182 0.05 0.43 -12.04
N SER A 183 0.83 -0.63 -12.27
CA SER A 183 0.33 -1.90 -12.81
C SER A 183 -0.69 -2.56 -11.87
N VAL A 184 -0.40 -2.62 -10.57
CA VAL A 184 -1.31 -3.25 -9.58
C VAL A 184 -2.63 -2.49 -9.44
N LYS A 185 -2.64 -1.18 -9.65
CA LYS A 185 -3.88 -0.37 -9.64
C LYS A 185 -4.75 -0.69 -10.85
N GLU A 186 -4.16 -0.84 -12.03
CA GLU A 186 -4.88 -1.27 -13.23
C GLU A 186 -5.43 -2.71 -13.07
N GLU A 187 -4.60 -3.63 -12.59
CA GLU A 187 -5.00 -5.02 -12.29
C GLU A 187 -6.15 -5.08 -11.27
N TYR A 188 -6.09 -4.22 -10.24
CA TYR A 188 -7.16 -4.07 -9.25
C TYR A 188 -8.46 -3.57 -9.88
N GLU A 189 -8.42 -2.51 -10.70
CA GLU A 189 -9.61 -1.94 -11.34
C GLU A 189 -10.31 -2.96 -12.27
N GLU A 190 -9.53 -3.79 -12.98
CA GLU A 190 -10.06 -4.88 -13.80
C GLU A 190 -10.86 -5.88 -12.95
N VAL A 191 -10.27 -6.37 -11.86
CA VAL A 191 -10.90 -7.32 -10.94
C VAL A 191 -12.12 -6.71 -10.25
N GLU A 192 -11.99 -5.48 -9.76
CA GLU A 192 -13.06 -4.78 -9.06
C GLU A 192 -14.30 -4.64 -9.94
N LYS A 193 -14.11 -4.32 -11.22
CA LYS A 193 -15.21 -4.23 -12.20
C LYS A 193 -15.89 -5.57 -12.42
N VAL A 194 -15.13 -6.65 -12.55
CA VAL A 194 -15.67 -8.02 -12.73
C VAL A 194 -16.49 -8.43 -11.51
N LEU A 195 -15.93 -8.28 -10.31
CA LEU A 195 -16.58 -8.68 -9.07
C LEU A 195 -17.79 -7.79 -8.74
N LYS A 196 -17.72 -6.47 -8.97
CA LYS A 196 -18.90 -5.59 -8.83
C LYS A 196 -20.04 -5.99 -9.76
N LYS A 197 -19.73 -6.41 -10.99
CA LYS A 197 -20.73 -6.92 -11.93
C LYS A 197 -21.33 -8.24 -11.44
N PHE A 198 -20.50 -9.13 -10.92
CA PHE A 198 -20.92 -10.43 -10.38
C PHE A 198 -21.89 -10.31 -9.18
N TYR A 199 -21.68 -9.35 -8.27
CA TYR A 199 -22.55 -9.11 -7.10
C TYR A 199 -23.69 -8.10 -7.34
N ALA A 200 -23.84 -7.60 -8.57
CA ALA A 200 -24.93 -6.69 -8.95
C ALA A 200 -26.10 -7.39 -9.65
N THR A 201 -25.93 -8.68 -9.96
CA THR A 201 -26.99 -9.62 -10.36
C THR A 201 -27.65 -10.19 -9.14
#